data_AF-A0A6G0GU60-F1
#
_entry.id   AF-A0A6G0GU60-F1
#
_cell.length_a   1.000
_cell.length_b   1.000
_cell.length_c   1.000
_cell.angle_alpha   90.00
_cell.angle_beta   90.00
_cell.angle_gamma   90.00
#
_symmetry.space_group_name_H-M   'P 1'
#
loop_
_entity.id
_entity.type
_entity.pdbx_description
1 polymer ?
#
loop_
_entity_poly.entity_id
_entity_poly.type
_entity_poly.pdbx_seq_one_letter_code
_entity_poly.pdbx_strand_id
1 'polypeptide(L)'
;MKKLKLTKENEVSMKESLIEFGFPKEVVEGLEYGYYVCDNLSIHKISEEEYSKSSVAELLFSAVGGVLAGGSKVIKSNDDLNIEQYNGVNKIGKPSGHGYAFEDINNRNIRKTGCKVDSSIGKTCEKGGADAVVTDKDGNSFEVQYKCTSSAKLAADKIMKENGYPGQMLYVNTEIAKDLQEMLKKMELDGKVPLGTADRVVDSGVSIEQAKRVARAGTKESIMFDAETALPTAILAFVAVGAVVFICNLKKEGTVNKKVIKKTLKAGLIGGCALFLFHLAFNQFKRLK
;
A
#
# COMPACT_ATOMS: atom_id res chain seq x y z
N MET A 1 -32.76 -9.87 14.68
CA MET A 1 -32.01 -9.03 15.64
C MET A 1 -31.41 -7.75 15.02
N LYS A 2 -32.00 -6.57 15.35
CA LYS A 2 -31.48 -5.22 15.07
C LYS A 2 -31.20 -4.55 16.41
N LYS A 3 -29.99 -4.03 16.63
CA LYS A 3 -29.65 -3.31 17.88
C LYS A 3 -29.97 -1.83 17.72
N LEU A 4 -30.47 -1.19 18.77
CA LEU A 4 -30.84 0.21 18.80
C LEU A 4 -30.24 0.89 20.03
N LYS A 5 -29.85 2.14 19.86
CA LYS A 5 -29.51 3.04 20.96
C LYS A 5 -30.52 4.19 20.91
N LEU A 6 -31.42 4.23 21.88
CA LEU A 6 -32.37 5.33 22.03
C LEU A 6 -31.70 6.46 22.81
N THR A 7 -31.51 7.60 22.15
CA THR A 7 -31.00 8.83 22.77
C THR A 7 -32.01 9.96 22.55
N LYS A 8 -31.88 11.03 23.34
CA LYS A 8 -32.72 12.23 23.19
C LYS A 8 -32.66 12.82 21.77
N GLU A 9 -31.52 12.70 21.11
CA GLU A 9 -31.26 13.26 19.78
C GLU A 9 -31.95 12.47 18.66
N ASN A 10 -32.18 11.17 18.85
CA ASN A 10 -32.71 10.29 17.82
C ASN A 10 -34.11 9.74 18.13
N GLU A 11 -34.70 10.12 19.27
CA GLU A 11 -35.94 9.55 19.80
C GLU A 11 -37.08 9.58 18.79
N VAL A 12 -37.40 10.75 18.26
CA VAL A 12 -38.53 10.96 17.34
C VAL A 12 -38.35 10.09 16.09
N SER A 13 -37.23 10.25 15.39
CA SER A 13 -36.94 9.51 14.15
C SER A 13 -36.87 7.99 14.36
N MET A 14 -36.37 7.55 15.51
CA MET A 14 -36.22 6.12 15.80
C MET A 14 -37.56 5.49 16.17
N LYS A 15 -38.41 6.17 16.95
CA LYS A 15 -39.76 5.71 17.29
C LYS A 15 -40.64 5.63 16.05
N GLU A 16 -40.62 6.66 15.19
CA GLU A 16 -41.31 6.65 13.90
C GLU A 16 -40.87 5.47 13.03
N SER A 17 -39.55 5.26 12.91
CA SER A 17 -39.01 4.11 12.17
C SER A 17 -39.49 2.78 12.74
N LEU A 18 -39.60 2.62 14.07
CA LEU A 18 -40.06 1.35 14.65
C LEU A 18 -41.54 1.08 14.37
N ILE A 19 -42.37 2.12 14.41
CA ILE A 19 -43.79 2.01 14.06
C ILE A 19 -43.93 1.65 12.58
N GLU A 20 -43.19 2.29 11.69
CA GLU A 20 -43.14 1.94 10.25
C GLU A 20 -42.67 0.49 10.01
N PHE A 21 -41.80 -0.03 10.88
CA PHE A 21 -41.35 -1.41 10.86
C PHE A 21 -42.36 -2.42 11.45
N GLY A 22 -43.54 -1.95 11.89
CA GLY A 22 -44.65 -2.78 12.35
C GLY A 22 -44.69 -3.07 13.86
N PHE A 23 -43.89 -2.36 14.67
CA PHE A 23 -43.96 -2.50 16.13
C PHE A 23 -45.21 -1.77 16.68
N PRO A 24 -45.92 -2.34 17.68
CA PRO A 24 -47.07 -1.69 18.29
C PRO A 24 -46.71 -0.34 18.87
N LYS A 25 -47.57 0.67 18.62
CA LYS A 25 -47.31 2.04 19.04
C LYS A 25 -47.15 2.16 20.55
N GLU A 26 -47.92 1.41 21.34
CA GLU A 26 -47.80 1.43 22.81
C GLU A 26 -46.43 0.92 23.28
N VAL A 27 -45.89 -0.10 22.61
CA VAL A 27 -44.57 -0.67 22.92
C VAL A 27 -43.45 0.30 22.57
N VAL A 28 -43.57 1.02 21.45
CA VAL A 28 -42.57 1.99 20.98
C VAL A 28 -42.58 3.27 21.81
N GLU A 29 -43.75 3.77 22.20
CA GLU A 29 -43.88 4.98 23.03
C GLU A 29 -43.34 4.76 24.44
N GLY A 30 -43.48 3.54 24.98
CA GLY A 30 -42.96 3.15 26.30
C GLY A 30 -41.44 2.91 26.36
N LEU A 31 -40.70 3.06 25.24
CA LEU A 31 -39.24 2.92 25.26
C LEU A 31 -38.57 4.12 25.94
N GLU A 32 -37.78 3.82 26.97
CA GLU A 32 -36.90 4.78 27.63
C GLU A 32 -35.54 4.91 26.91
N TYR A 33 -34.76 5.95 27.23
CA TYR A 33 -33.38 6.03 26.75
C TYR A 33 -32.57 4.81 27.20
N GLY A 34 -31.80 4.24 26.27
CA GLY A 34 -31.05 3.01 26.55
C GLY A 34 -30.73 2.18 25.30
N TYR A 35 -30.29 0.96 25.55
CA TYR A 35 -29.83 0.03 24.53
C TYR A 35 -30.85 -1.09 24.36
N TYR A 36 -31.15 -1.45 23.11
CA TYR A 36 -32.20 -2.42 22.81
C TYR A 36 -31.77 -3.39 21.71
N VAL A 37 -32.36 -4.59 21.75
CA VAL A 37 -32.33 -5.59 20.69
C VAL A 37 -33.76 -5.82 20.22
N CYS A 38 -33.97 -5.71 18.91
CA CYS A 38 -35.24 -6.00 18.27
C CYS A 38 -35.17 -7.31 17.49
N ASP A 39 -36.06 -8.24 17.76
CA ASP A 39 -36.20 -9.50 17.00
C ASP A 39 -37.66 -9.84 16.79
N ASN A 40 -38.08 -10.19 15.57
CA ASN A 40 -39.45 -10.63 15.25
C ASN A 40 -40.58 -9.96 16.08
N LEU A 41 -40.64 -8.62 16.03
CA LEU A 41 -41.63 -7.78 16.74
C LEU A 41 -41.50 -7.67 18.28
N SER A 42 -40.48 -8.27 18.90
CA SER A 42 -40.11 -8.02 20.29
C SER A 42 -38.97 -7.01 20.40
N ILE A 43 -39.02 -6.18 21.45
CA ILE A 43 -37.96 -5.24 21.80
C ILE A 43 -37.50 -5.58 23.22
N HIS A 44 -36.23 -5.92 23.38
CA HIS A 44 -35.63 -6.23 24.67
C HIS A 44 -34.59 -5.17 25.02
N LYS A 45 -34.73 -4.54 26.19
CA LYS A 45 -33.69 -3.67 26.74
C LYS A 45 -32.49 -4.55 27.10
N ILE A 46 -31.31 -4.11 26.68
CA ILE A 46 -30.04 -4.77 26.99
C ILE A 46 -29.13 -3.79 27.72
N SER A 47 -28.11 -4.31 28.39
CA SER A 47 -27.09 -3.46 28.99
C SER A 47 -26.23 -2.78 27.92
N GLU A 48 -25.63 -1.65 28.28
CA GLU A 48 -24.62 -0.99 27.44
C GLU A 48 -23.44 -1.92 27.14
N GLU A 49 -23.06 -2.74 28.13
CA GLU A 49 -21.95 -3.68 28.02
C GLU A 49 -22.23 -4.78 26.98
N GLU A 50 -23.44 -5.34 26.94
CA GLU A 50 -23.87 -6.32 25.92
C GLU A 50 -23.98 -5.70 24.53
N TYR A 51 -24.47 -4.45 24.45
CA TYR A 51 -24.54 -3.70 23.20
C TYR A 51 -23.12 -3.46 22.64
N SER A 52 -22.18 -3.10 23.51
CA SER A 52 -20.77 -2.85 23.18
C SER A 52 -20.04 -4.12 22.77
N LYS A 53 -20.06 -5.19 23.60
CA LYS A 53 -19.35 -6.45 23.33
C LYS A 53 -19.69 -7.04 21.98
N SER A 54 -20.97 -7.06 21.64
CA SER A 54 -21.46 -7.63 20.39
C SER A 54 -21.16 -6.74 19.16
N SER A 55 -21.09 -5.42 19.35
CA SER A 55 -20.64 -4.47 18.30
C SER A 55 -19.14 -4.58 18.04
N VAL A 56 -18.35 -4.77 19.10
CA VAL A 56 -16.90 -5.03 19.02
C VAL A 56 -16.63 -6.36 18.32
N ALA A 57 -17.40 -7.41 18.59
CA ALA A 57 -17.27 -8.70 17.91
C ALA A 57 -17.51 -8.61 16.39
N GLU A 58 -18.52 -7.85 15.94
CA GLU A 58 -18.77 -7.61 14.50
C GLU A 58 -17.63 -6.84 13.81
N LEU A 59 -17.05 -5.86 14.52
CA LEU A 59 -15.87 -5.12 14.08
C LEU A 59 -14.64 -6.03 13.95
N LEU A 60 -14.36 -6.83 14.99
CA LEU A 60 -13.24 -7.76 15.02
C LEU A 60 -13.35 -8.82 13.92
N PHE A 61 -14.52 -9.40 13.71
CA PHE A 61 -14.74 -10.38 12.64
C PHE A 61 -14.40 -9.80 11.26
N SER A 62 -14.87 -8.59 10.97
CA SER A 62 -14.61 -7.92 9.69
C SER A 62 -13.14 -7.53 9.51
N ALA A 63 -12.50 -7.05 10.59
CA ALA A 63 -11.09 -6.68 10.59
C ALA A 63 -10.18 -7.90 10.39
N VAL A 64 -10.41 -8.98 11.16
CA VAL A 64 -9.67 -10.24 11.04
C VAL A 64 -9.91 -10.86 9.65
N GLY A 65 -11.16 -10.84 9.17
CA GLY A 65 -11.49 -11.30 7.82
C GLY A 65 -10.72 -10.55 6.74
N GLY A 66 -10.56 -9.23 6.87
CA GLY A 66 -9.75 -8.43 5.95
C GLY A 66 -8.27 -8.81 5.95
N VAL A 67 -7.68 -8.97 7.15
CA VAL A 67 -6.28 -9.39 7.30
C VAL A 67 -6.05 -10.78 6.73
N LEU A 68 -6.93 -11.74 6.99
CA LEU A 68 -6.82 -13.10 6.46
C LEU A 68 -7.01 -13.16 4.93
N ALA A 69 -7.96 -12.40 4.39
CA ALA A 69 -8.23 -12.40 2.95
C ALA A 69 -7.06 -11.84 2.12
N GLY A 70 -6.28 -10.91 2.68
CA GLY A 70 -5.22 -10.22 1.95
C GLY A 70 -3.80 -10.41 2.48
N GLY A 71 -3.59 -11.06 3.63
CA GLY A 71 -2.26 -11.19 4.26
C GLY A 71 -1.21 -11.82 3.35
N SER A 72 -1.54 -12.92 2.65
CA SER A 72 -0.63 -13.52 1.67
C SER A 72 -0.34 -12.60 0.48
N LYS A 73 -1.28 -11.71 0.13
CA LYS A 73 -1.08 -10.70 -0.92
C LYS A 73 -0.21 -9.55 -0.46
N VAL A 74 -0.21 -9.20 0.83
CA VAL A 74 0.75 -8.26 1.41
C VAL A 74 2.17 -8.80 1.26
N ILE A 75 2.39 -10.08 1.57
CA ILE A 75 3.69 -10.73 1.39
C ILE A 75 4.11 -10.67 -0.09
N LYS A 76 3.25 -11.16 -0.99
CA LYS A 76 3.54 -11.14 -2.44
C LYS A 76 3.76 -9.74 -3.00
N SER A 77 3.00 -8.75 -2.54
CA SER A 77 3.16 -7.35 -2.96
C SER A 77 4.51 -6.77 -2.51
N ASN A 78 5.07 -7.29 -1.43
CA ASN A 78 6.36 -6.88 -0.90
C ASN A 78 7.52 -7.70 -1.47
N ASP A 79 7.27 -8.86 -2.07
CA ASP A 79 8.29 -9.66 -2.76
C ASP A 79 8.92 -8.88 -3.93
N ASP A 80 8.25 -7.87 -4.47
CA ASP A 80 8.78 -6.99 -5.51
C ASP A 80 9.63 -5.83 -4.95
N LEU A 81 9.59 -5.59 -3.64
CA LEU A 81 10.33 -4.54 -2.96
C LEU A 81 11.64 -5.07 -2.36
N ASN A 82 12.58 -4.17 -2.12
CA ASN A 82 13.84 -4.40 -1.41
C ASN A 82 13.78 -3.88 0.03
N ILE A 83 12.60 -3.95 0.65
CA ILE A 83 12.32 -3.35 1.95
C ILE A 83 13.17 -3.91 3.10
N GLU A 84 13.63 -5.15 2.98
CA GLU A 84 14.52 -5.80 3.96
C GLU A 84 15.96 -5.28 3.88
N GLN A 85 16.31 -4.61 2.79
CA GLN A 85 17.63 -4.02 2.59
C GLN A 85 17.66 -2.52 2.94
N TYR A 86 16.53 -1.90 3.23
CA TYR A 86 16.42 -0.46 3.47
C TYR A 86 17.14 0.01 4.73
N ASN A 87 17.21 -0.83 5.75
CA ASN A 87 17.94 -0.60 6.99
C ASN A 87 19.40 -1.07 6.92
N GLY A 88 19.84 -1.60 5.77
CA GLY A 88 21.17 -2.15 5.61
C GLY A 88 22.26 -1.13 5.96
N VAL A 89 23.28 -1.58 6.69
CA VAL A 89 24.47 -0.79 7.01
C VAL A 89 25.67 -1.27 6.19
N ASN A 90 26.54 -0.33 5.80
CA ASN A 90 27.78 -0.69 5.15
C ASN A 90 28.81 -1.25 6.15
N LYS A 91 29.98 -1.66 5.65
CA LYS A 91 31.08 -2.26 6.47
C LYS A 91 31.56 -1.40 7.65
N ILE A 92 31.25 -0.10 7.65
CA ILE A 92 31.63 0.86 8.69
C ILE A 92 30.42 1.33 9.52
N GLY A 93 29.30 0.62 9.45
CA GLY A 93 28.09 0.89 10.25
C GLY A 93 27.25 2.08 9.79
N LYS A 94 27.53 2.67 8.61
CA LYS A 94 26.72 3.78 8.09
C LYS A 94 25.50 3.25 7.31
N PRO A 95 24.32 3.90 7.45
CA PRO A 95 23.13 3.53 6.67
C PRO A 95 23.39 3.52 5.15
N SER A 96 22.97 2.46 4.48
CA SER A 96 23.26 2.19 3.06
C SER A 96 22.04 1.78 2.22
N GLY A 97 20.88 1.55 2.84
CA GLY A 97 19.68 1.07 2.13
C GLY A 97 18.95 2.07 1.23
N HIS A 98 19.46 3.30 1.09
CA HIS A 98 18.86 4.30 0.20
C HIS A 98 19.01 3.96 -1.30
N GLY A 99 19.99 3.11 -1.67
CA GLY A 99 20.07 2.58 -3.04
C GLY A 99 18.86 1.72 -3.39
N TYR A 100 18.56 0.74 -2.55
CA TYR A 100 17.38 -0.13 -2.69
C TYR A 100 16.06 0.65 -2.67
N ALA A 101 15.92 1.65 -1.79
CA ALA A 101 14.75 2.51 -1.81
C ALA A 101 14.64 3.33 -3.11
N PHE A 102 15.76 3.80 -3.66
CA PHE A 102 15.77 4.51 -4.93
C PHE A 102 15.33 3.61 -6.10
N GLU A 103 15.77 2.36 -6.15
CA GLU A 103 15.31 1.36 -7.14
C GLU A 103 13.79 1.18 -7.05
N ASP A 104 13.25 0.95 -5.86
CA ASP A 104 11.82 0.70 -5.69
C ASP A 104 10.95 1.94 -5.98
N ILE A 105 11.41 3.14 -5.64
CA ILE A 105 10.74 4.40 -6.01
C ILE A 105 10.68 4.53 -7.53
N ASN A 106 11.79 4.27 -8.22
CA ASN A 106 11.85 4.37 -9.68
C ASN A 106 10.99 3.32 -10.37
N ASN A 107 11.13 2.06 -9.97
CA ASN A 107 10.30 0.96 -10.47
C ASN A 107 8.81 1.29 -10.32
N ARG A 108 8.41 1.92 -9.22
CA ARG A 108 7.03 2.39 -9.04
C ARG A 108 6.66 3.55 -9.94
N ASN A 109 7.49 4.59 -10.02
CA ASN A 109 7.21 5.75 -10.86
C ASN A 109 7.06 5.34 -12.33
N ILE A 110 7.89 4.41 -12.80
CA ILE A 110 7.79 3.82 -14.13
C ILE A 110 6.50 3.01 -14.29
N ARG A 111 6.09 2.21 -13.30
CA ARG A 111 4.78 1.52 -13.35
C ARG A 111 3.61 2.51 -13.45
N LYS A 112 3.69 3.69 -12.82
CA LYS A 112 2.65 4.73 -12.91
C LYS A 112 2.51 5.35 -14.30
N THR A 113 3.53 5.29 -15.15
CA THR A 113 3.41 5.73 -16.56
C THR A 113 2.70 4.70 -17.45
N GLY A 114 2.45 3.50 -16.91
CA GLY A 114 1.81 2.37 -17.59
C GLY A 114 2.79 1.37 -18.18
N CYS A 115 4.10 1.52 -17.92
CA CYS A 115 5.10 0.52 -18.28
C CYS A 115 5.05 -0.69 -17.32
N LYS A 116 5.42 -1.87 -17.82
CA LYS A 116 5.69 -3.05 -16.98
C LYS A 116 7.14 -2.99 -16.52
N VAL A 117 7.39 -3.42 -15.28
CA VAL A 117 8.72 -3.44 -14.70
C VAL A 117 8.96 -4.79 -14.03
N ASP A 118 9.92 -5.53 -14.54
CA ASP A 118 10.47 -6.73 -13.90
C ASP A 118 11.72 -6.35 -13.11
N SER A 119 11.56 -6.24 -11.79
CA SER A 119 12.65 -5.95 -10.84
C SER A 119 13.20 -7.22 -10.19
N SER A 120 12.70 -8.41 -10.57
CA SER A 120 13.21 -9.67 -10.01
C SER A 120 14.60 -10.00 -10.52
N ILE A 121 14.95 -9.53 -11.72
CA ILE A 121 16.28 -9.74 -12.31
C ILE A 121 17.42 -9.12 -11.49
N GLY A 122 17.22 -7.93 -10.91
CA GLY A 122 18.22 -7.26 -10.07
C GLY A 122 18.50 -8.00 -8.75
N LYS A 123 17.57 -8.86 -8.30
CA LYS A 123 17.72 -9.65 -7.07
C LYS A 123 18.71 -10.82 -7.21
N THR A 124 19.11 -11.14 -8.44
CA THR A 124 20.16 -12.13 -8.71
C THR A 124 21.56 -11.63 -8.36
N CYS A 125 21.73 -10.30 -8.18
CA CYS A 125 23.00 -9.65 -7.89
C CYS A 125 24.10 -9.99 -8.93
N GLU A 126 23.71 -10.26 -10.18
CA GLU A 126 24.65 -10.51 -11.26
C GLU A 126 25.54 -9.29 -11.49
N LYS A 127 26.86 -9.51 -11.56
CA LYS A 127 27.81 -8.41 -11.70
C LYS A 127 27.65 -7.75 -13.07
N GLY A 128 27.32 -6.45 -13.06
CA GLY A 128 27.08 -5.70 -14.29
C GLY A 128 25.70 -5.94 -14.91
N GLY A 129 24.89 -6.79 -14.28
CA GLY A 129 23.51 -7.06 -14.69
C GLY A 129 22.59 -5.88 -14.40
N ALA A 130 21.48 -5.84 -15.13
CA ALA A 130 20.46 -4.82 -14.95
C ALA A 130 19.74 -4.97 -13.60
N ASP A 131 19.30 -3.85 -13.03
CA ASP A 131 18.51 -3.85 -11.81
C ASP A 131 17.02 -4.11 -12.12
N ALA A 132 16.55 -3.71 -13.31
CA ALA A 132 15.21 -3.96 -13.79
C ALA A 132 15.12 -4.01 -15.32
N VAL A 133 14.13 -4.73 -15.84
CA VAL A 133 13.70 -4.65 -17.24
C VAL A 133 12.38 -3.87 -17.31
N VAL A 134 12.34 -2.83 -18.12
CA VAL A 134 11.15 -2.02 -18.36
C VAL A 134 10.59 -2.36 -19.73
N THR A 135 9.29 -2.65 -19.81
CA THR A 135 8.57 -2.83 -21.07
C THR A 135 7.51 -1.75 -21.21
N ASP A 136 7.56 -0.99 -22.31
CA ASP A 136 6.60 0.07 -22.59
C ASP A 136 5.23 -0.48 -23.04
N LYS A 137 4.32 0.41 -23.41
CA LYS A 137 2.96 0.06 -23.85
C LYS A 137 2.93 -0.57 -25.25
N ASP A 138 3.94 -0.30 -26.06
CA ASP A 138 4.07 -0.79 -27.44
C ASP A 138 4.80 -2.14 -27.48
N GLY A 139 5.30 -2.61 -26.33
CA GLY A 139 5.97 -3.90 -26.16
C GLY A 139 7.48 -3.83 -26.29
N ASN A 140 8.09 -2.64 -26.39
CA ASN A 140 9.54 -2.50 -26.42
C ASN A 140 10.11 -2.64 -25.00
N SER A 141 11.15 -3.44 -24.87
CA SER A 141 11.82 -3.67 -23.58
C SER A 141 13.23 -3.08 -23.58
N PHE A 142 13.62 -2.50 -22.44
CA PHE A 142 14.97 -2.04 -22.19
C PHE A 142 15.40 -2.33 -20.76
N GLU A 143 16.71 -2.53 -20.59
CA GLU A 143 17.33 -2.77 -19.29
C GLU A 143 17.66 -1.45 -18.59
N VAL A 144 17.55 -1.44 -17.27
CA VAL A 144 17.80 -0.27 -16.44
C VAL A 144 18.81 -0.60 -15.35
N GLN A 145 19.76 0.31 -15.17
CA GLN A 145 20.66 0.35 -14.03
C GLN A 145 20.44 1.63 -13.24
N TYR A 146 20.13 1.50 -11.96
CA TYR A 146 19.94 2.58 -11.03
C TYR A 146 21.26 2.98 -10.36
N LYS A 147 21.51 4.29 -10.26
CA LYS A 147 22.65 4.85 -9.52
C LYS A 147 22.19 5.98 -8.61
N CYS A 148 22.05 5.65 -7.32
CA CYS A 148 21.78 6.61 -6.25
C CYS A 148 23.09 6.92 -5.50
N THR A 149 23.68 8.09 -5.72
CA THR A 149 24.97 8.47 -5.14
C THR A 149 25.07 9.97 -4.88
N SER A 150 25.89 10.34 -3.89
CA SER A 150 26.12 11.74 -3.52
C SER A 150 27.06 12.49 -4.47
N SER A 151 27.67 11.80 -5.44
CA SER A 151 28.66 12.39 -6.35
C SER A 151 28.59 11.78 -7.74
N ALA A 152 28.61 12.64 -8.76
CA ALA A 152 28.77 12.25 -10.15
C ALA A 152 30.08 11.47 -10.39
N LYS A 153 31.18 11.87 -9.74
CA LYS A 153 32.48 11.17 -9.85
C LYS A 153 32.39 9.71 -9.37
N LEU A 154 31.76 9.49 -8.22
CA LEU A 154 31.56 8.13 -7.70
C LEU A 154 30.69 7.27 -8.63
N ALA A 155 29.67 7.87 -9.25
CA ALA A 155 28.85 7.18 -10.24
C ALA A 155 29.67 6.84 -11.50
N ALA A 156 30.41 7.81 -12.04
CA ALA A 156 31.25 7.66 -13.23
C ALA A 156 32.32 6.58 -13.04
N ASP A 157 32.97 6.53 -11.88
CA ASP A 157 34.00 5.51 -11.58
C ASP A 157 33.41 4.10 -11.53
N LYS A 158 32.19 3.94 -10.99
CA LYS A 158 31.48 2.64 -11.00
C LYS A 158 31.05 2.25 -12.42
N ILE A 159 30.55 3.20 -13.20
CA ILE A 159 30.14 2.99 -14.60
C ILE A 159 31.35 2.57 -15.43
N MET A 160 32.49 3.25 -15.28
CA MET A 160 33.75 2.88 -15.94
C MET A 160 34.20 1.48 -15.57
N LYS A 161 34.13 1.12 -14.28
CA LYS A 161 34.53 -0.21 -13.80
C LYS A 161 33.72 -1.35 -14.44
N GLU A 162 32.45 -1.11 -14.75
CA GLU A 162 31.57 -2.07 -15.40
C GLU A 162 31.42 -1.78 -16.91
N ASN A 163 32.45 -1.18 -17.53
CA ASN A 163 32.54 -0.91 -18.96
C ASN A 163 31.31 -0.17 -19.55
N GLY A 164 30.78 0.79 -18.80
CA GLY A 164 29.64 1.61 -19.23
C GLY A 164 28.27 0.95 -19.08
N TYR A 165 28.16 -0.27 -18.54
CA TYR A 165 26.91 -1.07 -18.52
C TYR A 165 26.28 -1.17 -19.91
N PRO A 166 26.91 -1.81 -20.91
CA PRO A 166 26.49 -1.75 -22.31
C PRO A 166 25.00 -2.05 -22.52
N GLY A 167 24.29 -1.21 -23.28
CA GLY A 167 22.88 -1.40 -23.63
C GLY A 167 21.84 -1.00 -22.55
N GLN A 168 22.27 -0.72 -21.32
CA GLN A 168 21.37 -0.38 -20.21
C GLN A 168 21.13 1.13 -20.06
N MET A 169 19.91 1.54 -19.72
CA MET A 169 19.64 2.94 -19.37
C MET A 169 20.12 3.23 -17.95
N LEU A 170 20.81 4.36 -17.74
CA LEU A 170 21.42 4.73 -16.47
C LEU A 170 20.54 5.73 -15.74
N TYR A 171 19.63 5.25 -14.89
CA TYR A 171 18.73 6.08 -14.10
C TYR A 171 19.45 6.57 -12.83
N VAL A 172 19.61 7.89 -12.71
CA VAL A 172 20.41 8.47 -11.63
C VAL A 172 19.64 9.52 -10.83
N ASN A 173 20.06 9.77 -9.60
CA ASN A 173 19.42 10.79 -8.77
C ASN A 173 19.65 12.19 -9.33
N THR A 174 18.64 13.05 -9.19
CA THR A 174 18.55 14.36 -9.87
C THR A 174 19.77 15.24 -9.64
N GLU A 175 20.37 15.19 -8.45
CA GLU A 175 21.50 16.05 -8.09
C GLU A 175 22.76 15.79 -8.91
N ILE A 176 22.91 14.60 -9.51
CA ILE A 176 24.13 14.21 -10.23
C ILE A 176 23.94 14.05 -11.73
N ALA A 177 22.71 14.09 -12.25
CA ALA A 177 22.40 13.68 -13.61
C ALA A 177 23.19 14.45 -14.68
N LYS A 178 23.17 15.79 -14.59
CA LYS A 178 23.86 16.66 -15.55
C LYS A 178 25.38 16.51 -15.47
N ASP A 179 25.94 16.62 -14.27
CA ASP A 179 27.38 16.52 -14.05
C ASP A 179 27.92 15.15 -14.47
N LEU A 180 27.17 14.08 -14.18
CA LEU A 180 27.52 12.73 -14.61
C LEU A 180 27.55 12.60 -16.12
N GLN A 181 26.55 13.15 -16.82
CA GLN A 181 26.50 13.13 -18.28
C GLN A 181 27.71 13.86 -18.89
N GLU A 182 28.06 15.05 -18.37
CA GLU A 182 29.24 15.80 -18.82
C GLU A 182 30.55 15.07 -18.56
N MET A 183 30.67 14.40 -17.41
CA MET A 183 31.84 13.59 -17.07
C MET A 183 31.97 12.39 -18.00
N LEU A 184 30.87 11.68 -18.27
CA LEU A 184 30.88 10.51 -19.15
C LEU A 184 31.22 10.91 -20.59
N LYS A 185 30.74 12.06 -21.09
CA LYS A 185 31.16 12.59 -22.41
C LYS A 185 32.67 12.76 -22.52
N LYS A 186 33.33 13.27 -21.47
CA LYS A 186 34.80 13.37 -21.45
C LYS A 186 35.45 11.99 -21.42
N MET A 187 34.90 11.06 -20.63
CA MET A 187 35.41 9.69 -20.54
C MET A 187 35.25 8.90 -21.84
N GLU A 188 34.20 9.18 -22.62
CA GLU A 188 34.01 8.65 -23.98
C GLU A 188 35.10 9.14 -24.93
N LEU A 189 35.39 10.44 -24.93
CA LEU A 189 36.47 11.03 -25.74
C LEU A 189 37.86 10.47 -25.36
N ASP A 190 38.07 10.21 -24.07
CA ASP A 190 39.28 9.59 -23.54
C ASP A 190 39.35 8.06 -23.78
N GLY A 191 38.31 7.44 -24.36
CA GLY A 191 38.23 5.99 -24.55
C GLY A 191 38.10 5.16 -23.26
N LYS A 192 37.73 5.79 -22.13
CA LYS A 192 37.57 5.12 -20.83
C LYS A 192 36.24 4.39 -20.68
N VAL A 193 35.22 4.81 -21.43
CA VAL A 193 33.92 4.14 -21.53
C VAL A 193 33.47 4.10 -23.00
N PRO A 194 32.61 3.16 -23.40
CA PRO A 194 32.09 3.11 -24.77
C PRO A 194 31.32 4.38 -25.16
N LEU A 195 31.41 4.76 -26.44
CA LEU A 195 30.61 5.86 -27.02
C LEU A 195 29.11 5.63 -26.80
N GLY A 196 28.36 6.69 -26.47
CA GLY A 196 26.92 6.63 -26.20
C GLY A 196 26.54 6.18 -24.80
N THR A 197 27.51 6.04 -23.89
CA THR A 197 27.26 5.82 -22.45
C THR A 197 26.65 7.06 -21.80
N ALA A 198 27.09 8.26 -22.15
CA ALA A 198 26.56 9.52 -21.63
C ALA A 198 25.11 9.78 -22.08
N ASP A 199 24.76 9.39 -23.31
CA ASP A 199 23.41 9.58 -23.85
C ASP A 199 22.36 8.68 -23.19
N ARG A 200 22.80 7.62 -22.51
CA ARG A 200 21.95 6.71 -21.73
C ARG A 200 21.69 7.18 -20.30
N VAL A 201 22.29 8.30 -19.87
CA VAL A 201 22.02 8.88 -18.54
C VAL A 201 20.64 9.52 -18.52
N VAL A 202 19.82 9.10 -17.58
CA VAL A 202 18.45 9.59 -17.38
C VAL A 202 18.32 10.15 -15.96
N ASP A 203 17.88 11.40 -15.84
CA ASP A 203 17.42 11.94 -14.56
C ASP A 203 16.14 11.23 -14.15
N SER A 204 16.20 10.52 -13.03
CA SER A 204 15.06 9.81 -12.46
C SER A 204 13.95 10.72 -11.92
N GLY A 205 14.24 12.00 -11.68
CA GLY A 205 13.38 12.90 -10.92
C GLY A 205 13.32 12.59 -9.42
N VAL A 206 14.15 11.66 -8.94
CA VAL A 206 14.22 11.24 -7.53
C VAL A 206 15.53 11.76 -6.91
N SER A 207 15.41 12.49 -5.81
CA SER A 207 16.57 12.97 -5.04
C SER A 207 17.16 11.88 -4.15
N ILE A 208 18.46 11.97 -3.84
CA ILE A 208 19.10 11.06 -2.87
C ILE A 208 18.47 11.20 -1.49
N GLU A 209 18.07 12.41 -1.11
CA GLU A 209 17.43 12.68 0.17
C GLU A 209 16.02 12.08 0.25
N GLN A 210 15.26 12.09 -0.84
CA GLN A 210 13.98 11.38 -0.89
C GLN A 210 14.17 9.88 -0.70
N ALA A 211 15.16 9.27 -1.37
CA ALA A 211 15.46 7.86 -1.20
C ALA A 211 15.87 7.52 0.24
N LYS A 212 16.70 8.36 0.87
CA LYS A 212 17.06 8.23 2.30
C LYS A 212 15.85 8.33 3.22
N ARG A 213 14.91 9.23 2.94
CA ARG A 213 13.69 9.37 3.75
C ARG A 213 12.78 8.16 3.58
N VAL A 214 12.57 7.65 2.36
CA VAL A 214 11.77 6.42 2.11
C VAL A 214 12.39 5.18 2.76
N ALA A 215 13.72 5.08 2.79
CA ALA A 215 14.42 3.95 3.43
C ALA A 215 14.22 3.91 4.96
N ARG A 216 13.92 5.04 5.60
CA ARG A 216 13.78 5.14 7.06
C ARG A 216 12.32 4.99 7.50
N ALA A 217 12.09 4.21 8.54
CA ALA A 217 10.78 4.12 9.18
C ALA A 217 10.35 5.47 9.77
N GLY A 218 9.04 5.74 9.77
CA GLY A 218 8.40 6.87 10.44
C GLY A 218 8.54 8.22 9.72
N THR A 219 9.22 8.28 8.58
CA THR A 219 9.26 9.50 7.76
C THR A 219 7.96 9.68 6.99
N LYS A 220 7.61 10.94 6.67
CA LYS A 220 6.45 11.24 5.83
C LYS A 220 6.53 10.49 4.49
N GLU A 221 7.70 10.47 3.86
CA GLU A 221 7.93 9.84 2.57
C GLU A 221 7.80 8.31 2.63
N SER A 222 8.31 7.66 3.67
CA SER A 222 8.16 6.20 3.82
C SER A 222 6.70 5.81 4.08
N ILE A 223 5.97 6.59 4.89
CA ILE A 223 4.55 6.37 5.17
C ILE A 223 3.72 6.55 3.90
N MET A 224 3.97 7.60 3.11
CA MET A 224 3.29 7.82 1.83
C MET A 224 3.61 6.70 0.83
N PHE A 225 4.88 6.30 0.75
CA PHE A 225 5.30 5.19 -0.10
C PHE A 225 4.60 3.89 0.30
N ASP A 226 4.49 3.57 1.59
CA ASP A 226 3.80 2.37 2.05
C ASP A 226 2.28 2.44 1.86
N ALA A 227 1.67 3.61 2.08
CA ALA A 227 0.25 3.83 1.82
C ALA A 227 -0.11 3.54 0.36
N GLU A 228 0.69 4.02 -0.59
CA GLU A 228 0.49 3.71 -2.01
C GLU A 228 0.65 2.21 -2.30
N THR A 229 1.60 1.55 -1.65
CA THR A 229 1.82 0.08 -1.77
C THR A 229 0.64 -0.70 -1.20
N ALA A 230 0.07 -0.22 -0.09
CA ALA A 230 -0.99 -0.90 0.63
C ALA A 230 -2.36 -0.80 -0.06
N LEU A 231 -2.59 0.26 -0.83
CA LEU A 231 -3.90 0.57 -1.39
C LEU A 231 -4.49 -0.56 -2.25
N PRO A 232 -3.78 -1.19 -3.21
CA PRO A 232 -4.33 -2.29 -3.99
C PRO A 232 -4.76 -3.48 -3.13
N THR A 233 -3.95 -3.83 -2.11
CA THR A 233 -4.30 -4.92 -1.19
C THR A 233 -5.53 -4.59 -0.34
N ALA A 234 -5.64 -3.34 0.14
CA ALA A 234 -6.78 -2.86 0.91
C ALA A 234 -8.10 -2.88 0.10
N ILE A 235 -8.06 -2.45 -1.17
CA ILE A 235 -9.21 -2.52 -2.08
C ILE A 235 -9.65 -3.97 -2.29
N LEU A 236 -8.71 -4.89 -2.49
CA LEU A 236 -9.02 -6.30 -2.61
C LEU A 236 -9.72 -6.85 -1.37
N ALA A 237 -9.22 -6.52 -0.17
CA ALA A 237 -9.87 -6.93 1.08
C ALA A 237 -11.25 -6.30 1.27
N PHE A 238 -11.41 -5.03 0.90
CA PHE A 238 -12.72 -4.36 0.90
C PHE A 238 -13.74 -5.15 0.08
N VAL A 239 -13.38 -5.52 -1.14
CA VAL A 239 -14.26 -6.27 -2.05
C VAL A 239 -14.51 -7.68 -1.52
N ALA A 240 -13.47 -8.40 -1.08
CA ALA A 240 -13.58 -9.78 -0.62
C ALA A 240 -14.46 -9.90 0.64
N VAL A 241 -14.20 -9.08 1.66
CA VAL A 241 -14.99 -9.06 2.90
C VAL A 241 -16.42 -8.58 2.61
N GLY A 242 -16.56 -7.55 1.78
CA GLY A 242 -17.86 -7.06 1.32
C GLY A 242 -18.68 -8.16 0.66
N ALA A 243 -18.11 -8.90 -0.29
CA ALA A 243 -18.79 -9.98 -1.01
C ALA A 243 -19.28 -11.10 -0.07
N VAL A 244 -18.43 -11.53 0.88
CA VAL A 244 -18.82 -12.56 1.86
C VAL A 244 -19.99 -12.06 2.72
N VAL A 245 -19.91 -10.84 3.24
CA VAL A 245 -20.96 -10.26 4.08
C VAL A 245 -22.24 -10.03 3.27
N PHE A 246 -22.13 -9.64 2.01
CA PHE A 246 -23.26 -9.48 1.11
C PHE A 246 -24.01 -10.80 0.92
N ILE A 247 -23.32 -11.88 0.54
CA ILE A 247 -23.91 -13.21 0.33
C ILE A 247 -24.60 -13.70 1.61
N CYS A 248 -23.93 -13.56 2.76
CA CYS A 248 -24.48 -13.99 4.05
C CYS A 248 -25.74 -13.22 4.45
N ASN A 249 -25.80 -11.90 4.20
CA ASN A 249 -26.98 -11.11 4.53
C ASN A 249 -28.10 -11.27 3.49
N LEU A 250 -27.77 -11.44 2.20
CA LEU A 250 -28.75 -11.73 1.15
C LEU A 250 -29.48 -13.05 1.42
N LYS A 251 -28.76 -14.10 1.81
CA LYS A 251 -29.36 -15.39 2.21
C LYS A 251 -30.28 -15.27 3.42
N LYS A 252 -29.97 -14.37 4.37
CA LYS A 252 -30.77 -14.15 5.59
C LYS A 252 -32.02 -13.32 5.34
N GLU A 253 -31.91 -12.29 4.51
CA GLU A 253 -33.00 -11.34 4.29
C GLU A 253 -33.85 -11.68 3.05
N GLY A 254 -33.41 -12.63 2.21
CA GLY A 254 -34.12 -13.10 1.01
C GLY A 254 -34.14 -12.11 -0.16
N THR A 255 -33.74 -10.86 0.06
CA THR A 255 -33.73 -9.80 -0.96
C THR A 255 -32.65 -8.76 -0.71
N VAL A 256 -32.27 -8.01 -1.75
CA VAL A 256 -31.35 -6.88 -1.64
C VAL A 256 -32.12 -5.67 -1.13
N ASN A 257 -31.84 -5.28 0.12
CA ASN A 257 -32.43 -4.10 0.74
C ASN A 257 -31.36 -3.15 1.30
N LYS A 258 -31.77 -1.96 1.75
CA LYS A 258 -30.88 -0.92 2.30
C LYS A 258 -30.01 -1.44 3.46
N LYS A 259 -30.52 -2.38 4.27
CA LYS A 259 -29.81 -2.98 5.39
C LYS A 259 -28.69 -3.92 4.91
N VAL A 260 -28.95 -4.76 3.90
CA VAL A 260 -27.92 -5.62 3.28
C VAL A 260 -26.79 -4.78 2.71
N ILE A 261 -27.12 -3.71 1.97
CA ILE A 261 -26.13 -2.80 1.37
C ILE A 261 -25.30 -2.11 2.45
N LYS A 262 -25.95 -1.52 3.47
CA LYS A 262 -25.24 -0.80 4.55
C LYS A 262 -24.29 -1.71 5.33
N LYS A 263 -24.71 -2.94 5.64
CA LYS A 263 -23.85 -3.91 6.34
C LYS A 263 -22.67 -4.35 5.49
N THR A 264 -22.90 -4.60 4.20
CA THR A 264 -21.88 -4.98 3.23
C THR A 264 -20.79 -3.91 3.11
N LEU A 265 -21.19 -2.65 2.86
CA LEU A 265 -20.25 -1.54 2.73
C LEU A 265 -19.48 -1.28 4.03
N LYS A 266 -20.16 -1.35 5.19
CA LYS A 266 -19.52 -1.18 6.49
C LYS A 266 -18.45 -2.25 6.73
N ALA A 267 -18.77 -3.52 6.48
CA ALA A 267 -17.84 -4.61 6.71
C ALA A 267 -16.65 -4.57 5.73
N GLY A 268 -16.92 -4.31 4.44
CA GLY A 268 -15.88 -4.08 3.45
C GLY A 268 -14.94 -2.95 3.86
N LEU A 269 -15.48 -1.81 4.30
CA LEU A 269 -14.67 -0.67 4.75
C LEU A 269 -13.79 -1.03 5.95
N ILE A 270 -14.35 -1.70 6.96
CA ILE A 270 -13.58 -2.15 8.13
C ILE A 270 -12.47 -3.12 7.71
N GLY A 271 -12.77 -4.11 6.87
CA GLY A 271 -11.80 -5.10 6.41
C GLY A 271 -10.68 -4.48 5.57
N GLY A 272 -11.03 -3.58 4.64
CA GLY A 272 -10.06 -2.84 3.82
C GLY A 272 -9.16 -1.93 4.66
N CYS A 273 -9.72 -1.14 5.58
CA CYS A 273 -8.96 -0.28 6.48
C CYS A 273 -8.03 -1.09 7.40
N ALA A 274 -8.51 -2.21 7.95
CA ALA A 274 -7.69 -3.08 8.80
C ALA A 274 -6.47 -3.62 8.04
N LEU A 275 -6.68 -4.12 6.81
CA LEU A 275 -5.57 -4.60 5.99
C LEU A 275 -4.62 -3.48 5.56
N PHE A 276 -5.15 -2.30 5.21
CA PHE A 276 -4.33 -1.13 4.88
C PHE A 276 -3.36 -0.78 6.00
N LEU A 277 -3.88 -0.65 7.23
CA LEU A 277 -3.08 -0.34 8.42
C LEU A 277 -2.09 -1.47 8.74
N PHE A 278 -2.52 -2.72 8.60
CA PHE A 278 -1.63 -3.87 8.79
C PHE A 278 -0.47 -3.86 7.79
N HIS A 279 -0.73 -3.65 6.50
CA HIS A 279 0.31 -3.59 5.46
C HIS A 279 1.28 -2.44 5.73
N LEU A 280 0.76 -1.24 6.03
CA LEU A 280 1.58 -0.09 6.38
C LEU A 280 2.46 -0.38 7.60
N ALA A 281 1.87 -0.90 8.69
CA ALA A 281 2.62 -1.25 9.90
C ALA A 281 3.65 -2.35 9.63
N PHE A 282 3.34 -3.35 8.80
CA PHE A 282 4.24 -4.43 8.41
C PHE A 282 5.47 -3.89 7.66
N ASN A 283 5.26 -2.97 6.71
CA ASN A 283 6.35 -2.35 5.95
C ASN A 283 7.22 -1.45 6.83
N GLN A 284 6.60 -0.66 7.70
CA GLN A 284 7.31 0.19 8.65
C GLN A 284 8.12 -0.66 9.66
N PHE A 285 7.57 -1.78 10.11
CA PHE A 285 8.27 -2.73 10.97
C PHE A 285 9.46 -3.40 10.27
N LYS A 286 9.32 -3.78 8.99
CA LYS A 286 10.45 -4.32 8.22
C LYS A 286 11.62 -3.33 8.12
N ARG A 287 11.37 -2.02 8.04
CA ARG A 287 12.42 -0.99 8.06
C ARG A 287 13.11 -0.80 9.42
N LEU A 288 12.54 -1.33 10.51
CA LEU A 288 13.12 -1.27 11.85
C LEU A 288 13.98 -2.51 12.19
N LYS A 289 13.81 -3.61 11.44
CA LYS A 289 14.48 -4.88 11.67
C LYS A 289 15.72 -5.02 10.83
#